data_AF-A0A7V0JTK8-F1
#
_entry.id   AF-A0A7V0JTK8-F1
#
_cell.length_a   1.000
_cell.length_b   1.000
_cell.length_c   1.000
_cell.angle_alpha   90.00
_cell.angle_beta   90.00
_cell.angle_gamma   90.00
#
_symmetry.space_group_name_H-M   'P 1'
#
loop_
_entity.id
_entity.type
_entity.pdbx_description
1 polymer ?
#
loop_
_entity_poly.entity_id
_entity_poly.type
_entity_poly.pdbx_seq_one_letter_code
_entity_poly.pdbx_strand_id
1 'polypeptide(L)'
;NTPGKLKNFRYDPHEVKRHENGLKALSEINSWQELVRDLGPVASYLSEAMIVMPEDHEWVKQAKETRERVLNKIASITSKKFSIMNQKSQIRQELLKLKQSYVKTYLAMHTRTRLGVNEDKRKGRLLKDERLEKLRKLATIDLMPRQHLTDFQNRLAGLKSCFALTEQDLGESPACPHCNFRPGTEELTAPAATVLDHMETELDKLLEDWTQTLLNNLEDPSIHGNLDLLKPEARKLVDAFLQERNLPEELDQDFIHALQEVLSGLIKVAVKTSDLRAALLKGGSPATLAEMKKRFDEYLNELIKGHDPKRVRIVLE
;
A
#
# COMPACT_ATOMS: atom_id res chain seq x y z
N ASN A 1 -34.35 62.87 2.51
CA ASN A 1 -35.46 63.55 3.22
C ASN A 1 -35.51 65.01 2.79
N THR A 2 -36.69 65.55 2.45
CA THR A 2 -36.87 66.96 2.06
C THR A 2 -37.59 67.75 3.16
N PRO A 3 -37.41 69.09 3.26
CA PRO A 3 -38.09 69.92 4.26
C PRO A 3 -39.62 69.77 4.24
N GLY A 4 -40.22 69.63 3.05
CA GLY A 4 -41.66 69.40 2.89
C GLY A 4 -42.14 68.05 3.42
N LYS A 5 -41.31 67.00 3.40
CA LYS A 5 -41.64 65.70 3.99
C LYS A 5 -41.62 65.73 5.52
N LEU A 6 -40.75 66.56 6.12
CA LEU A 6 -40.68 66.73 7.58
C LEU A 6 -41.85 67.57 8.12
N LYS A 7 -42.29 68.59 7.37
CA LYS A 7 -43.48 69.40 7.73
C LYS A 7 -44.78 68.60 7.72
N ASN A 8 -44.84 67.50 6.95
CA ASN A 8 -45.97 66.57 6.85
C ASN A 8 -45.79 65.30 7.70
N PHE A 9 -44.82 65.27 8.60
CA PHE A 9 -44.60 64.12 9.48
C PHE A 9 -45.72 64.03 10.52
N ARG A 10 -46.47 62.92 10.49
CA ARG A 10 -47.75 62.77 11.23
C ARG A 10 -47.59 62.23 12.65
N TYR A 11 -46.41 61.72 12.99
CA TYR A 11 -46.18 61.06 14.28
C TYR A 11 -45.64 62.03 15.31
N ASP A 12 -46.16 61.95 16.53
CA ASP A 12 -45.66 62.75 17.64
C ASP A 12 -44.35 62.16 18.21
N PRO A 13 -43.54 62.95 18.95
CA PRO A 13 -42.27 62.47 19.50
C PRO A 13 -42.38 61.23 20.41
N HIS A 14 -43.49 61.02 21.11
CA HIS A 14 -43.72 59.81 21.91
C HIS A 14 -43.97 58.59 21.04
N GLU A 15 -44.73 58.72 19.94
CA GLU A 15 -44.93 57.65 18.96
C GLU A 15 -43.59 57.21 18.34
N VAL A 16 -42.73 58.17 17.97
CA VAL A 16 -41.37 57.86 17.48
C VAL A 16 -40.53 57.17 18.56
N LYS A 17 -40.59 57.64 19.81
CA LYS A 17 -39.83 57.08 20.92
C LYS A 17 -40.26 55.66 21.29
N ARG A 18 -41.53 55.28 21.09
CA ARG A 18 -42.01 53.89 21.30
C ARG A 18 -41.27 52.88 20.42
N HIS A 19 -40.72 53.30 19.28
CA HIS A 19 -39.94 52.43 18.40
C HIS A 19 -38.49 52.21 18.85
N GLU A 20 -37.98 52.95 19.84
CA GLU A 20 -36.59 52.88 20.29
C GLU A 20 -36.18 51.46 20.73
N ASN A 21 -37.03 50.77 21.49
CA ASN A 21 -36.76 49.40 21.94
C ASN A 21 -36.74 48.40 20.78
N GLY A 22 -37.63 48.58 19.80
CA GLY A 22 -37.65 47.75 18.59
C GLY A 22 -36.41 47.95 17.72
N LEU A 23 -35.94 49.20 17.59
CA LEU A 23 -34.71 49.51 16.86
C LEU A 23 -33.46 48.95 17.57
N LYS A 24 -33.41 48.98 18.90
CA LYS A 24 -32.34 48.34 19.69
C LYS A 24 -32.33 46.83 19.49
N ALA A 25 -33.49 46.17 19.58
CA ALA A 25 -33.60 44.73 19.34
C ALA A 25 -33.18 44.35 17.91
N LEU A 26 -33.59 45.14 16.90
CA LEU A 26 -33.17 44.92 15.51
C LEU A 26 -31.65 45.06 15.34
N SER A 27 -31.04 46.06 15.97
CA SER A 27 -29.58 46.25 15.96
C SER A 27 -28.84 45.07 16.60
N GLU A 28 -29.37 44.52 17.68
CA GLU A 28 -28.82 43.32 18.33
C GLU A 28 -28.93 42.10 17.41
N ILE A 29 -30.10 41.86 16.82
CA ILE A 29 -30.33 40.75 15.86
C ILE A 29 -29.36 40.86 14.68
N ASN A 30 -29.19 42.04 14.09
CA ASN A 30 -28.26 42.25 12.99
C ASN A 30 -26.82 41.95 13.41
N SER A 31 -26.42 42.33 14.62
CA SER A 31 -25.09 42.04 15.15
C SER A 31 -24.85 40.53 15.32
N TRP A 32 -25.87 39.78 15.73
CA TRP A 32 -25.81 38.31 15.80
C TRP A 32 -25.75 37.66 14.43
N GLN A 33 -26.55 38.12 13.47
CA GLN A 33 -26.49 37.64 12.09
C GLN A 33 -25.10 37.85 11.48
N GLU A 34 -24.48 39.01 11.71
CA GLU A 34 -23.11 39.28 11.27
C GLU A 34 -22.08 38.39 11.95
N LEU A 35 -22.26 38.08 13.24
CA LEU A 35 -21.37 37.17 13.95
C LEU A 35 -21.44 35.76 13.36
N VAL A 36 -22.65 35.24 13.12
CA VAL A 36 -22.87 33.92 12.50
C VAL A 36 -22.29 33.89 11.08
N ARG A 37 -22.55 34.92 10.28
CA ARG A 37 -22.02 35.02 8.90
C ARG A 37 -20.50 35.01 8.87
N ASP A 38 -19.85 35.70 9.81
CA ASP A 38 -18.40 35.89 9.78
C ASP A 38 -17.63 34.74 10.45
N LEU A 39 -18.21 34.07 11.44
CA LEU A 39 -17.58 32.96 12.16
C LEU A 39 -18.02 31.58 11.65
N GLY A 40 -19.21 31.48 11.05
CA GLY A 40 -19.79 30.23 10.56
C GLY A 40 -18.85 29.45 9.64
N PRO A 41 -18.28 30.05 8.57
CA PRO A 41 -17.40 29.34 7.66
C PRO A 41 -16.16 28.72 8.33
N VAL A 42 -15.50 29.45 9.24
CA VAL A 42 -14.32 28.91 9.95
C VAL A 42 -14.71 27.87 11.00
N ALA A 43 -15.86 28.03 11.66
CA ALA A 43 -16.37 27.07 12.62
C ALA A 43 -16.77 25.73 11.95
N SER A 44 -17.44 25.78 10.80
CA SER A 44 -17.77 24.58 10.01
C SER A 44 -16.51 23.87 9.54
N TYR A 45 -15.55 24.61 8.96
CA TYR A 45 -14.26 24.07 8.56
C TYR A 45 -13.55 23.34 9.71
N LEU A 46 -13.47 23.98 10.90
CA LEU A 46 -12.81 23.38 12.06
C LEU A 46 -13.54 22.14 12.58
N SER A 47 -14.87 22.11 12.48
CA SER A 47 -15.68 20.96 12.87
C SER A 47 -15.40 19.76 11.97
N GLU A 48 -15.30 19.97 10.66
CA GLU A 48 -14.91 18.92 9.70
C GLU A 48 -13.45 18.49 9.88
N ALA A 49 -12.53 19.43 10.10
CA ALA A 49 -11.13 19.16 10.40
C ALA A 49 -10.95 18.25 11.63
N MET A 50 -11.79 18.42 12.66
CA MET A 50 -11.79 17.52 13.83
C MET A 50 -12.19 16.08 13.51
N ILE A 51 -13.04 15.86 12.49
CA ILE A 51 -13.46 14.52 12.05
C ILE A 51 -12.37 13.84 11.22
N VAL A 52 -11.58 14.63 10.47
CA VAL A 52 -10.49 14.13 9.62
C VAL A 52 -9.29 13.63 10.44
N MET A 53 -9.09 14.21 11.63
CA MET A 53 -7.96 13.91 12.52
C MET A 53 -8.24 12.71 13.44
N PRO A 54 -7.19 12.05 13.97
CA PRO A 54 -7.36 11.04 15.01
C PRO A 54 -7.95 11.68 16.28
N GLU A 55 -8.88 10.99 16.93
CA GLU A 55 -9.64 11.55 18.07
C GLU A 55 -8.75 11.90 19.27
N ASP A 56 -7.64 11.19 19.43
CA ASP A 56 -6.67 11.29 20.51
C ASP A 56 -5.55 12.31 20.23
N HIS A 57 -5.47 12.85 19.01
CA HIS A 57 -4.43 13.77 18.60
C HIS A 57 -4.48 15.10 19.38
N GLU A 58 -3.32 15.63 19.77
CA GLU A 58 -3.20 16.86 20.58
C GLU A 58 -3.92 18.07 19.98
N TRP A 59 -3.85 18.24 18.65
CA TRP A 59 -4.61 19.29 17.95
C TRP A 59 -6.13 19.17 18.15
N VAL A 60 -6.69 17.95 18.21
CA VAL A 60 -8.13 17.73 18.43
C VAL A 60 -8.51 18.12 19.86
N LYS A 61 -7.66 17.82 20.86
CA LYS A 61 -7.84 18.29 22.24
C LYS A 61 -7.85 19.81 22.30
N GLN A 62 -6.85 20.45 21.69
CA GLN A 62 -6.77 21.91 21.58
C GLN A 62 -8.00 22.52 20.89
N ALA A 63 -8.53 21.86 19.85
CA ALA A 63 -9.72 22.31 19.15
C ALA A 63 -10.98 22.21 20.02
N LYS A 64 -11.14 21.14 20.81
CA LYS A 64 -12.23 20.98 21.78
C LYS A 64 -12.20 22.05 22.88
N GLU A 65 -11.03 22.32 23.45
CA GLU A 65 -10.86 23.38 24.45
C GLU A 65 -11.14 24.78 23.87
N THR A 66 -10.65 25.05 22.66
CA THR A 66 -10.92 26.31 21.97
C THR A 66 -12.41 26.48 21.69
N ARG A 67 -13.10 25.40 21.29
CA ARG A 67 -14.55 25.39 21.11
C ARG A 67 -15.29 25.78 22.40
N GLU A 68 -14.92 25.17 23.53
CA GLU A 68 -15.53 25.49 24.83
C GLU A 68 -15.27 26.95 25.24
N ARG A 69 -14.03 27.44 25.09
CA ARG A 69 -13.70 28.85 25.36
C ARG A 69 -14.53 29.81 24.50
N VAL A 70 -14.66 29.53 23.20
CA VAL A 70 -15.44 30.36 22.28
C VAL A 70 -16.92 30.36 22.63
N LEU A 71 -17.50 29.19 22.96
CA LEU A 71 -18.89 29.10 23.41
C LEU A 71 -19.14 29.91 24.69
N ASN A 72 -18.23 29.84 25.66
CA ASN A 72 -18.31 30.63 26.89
C ASN A 72 -18.22 32.14 26.62
N LYS A 73 -17.34 32.57 25.70
CA LYS A 73 -17.27 33.98 25.25
C LYS A 73 -18.60 34.41 24.63
N ILE A 74 -19.19 33.62 23.74
CA ILE A 74 -20.48 33.91 23.10
C ILE A 74 -21.63 33.98 24.14
N ALA A 75 -21.68 33.05 25.10
CA ALA A 75 -22.66 33.09 26.19
C ALA A 75 -22.53 34.37 27.04
N SER A 76 -21.29 34.81 27.30
CA SER A 76 -21.02 36.03 28.06
C SER A 76 -21.50 37.30 27.35
N ILE A 77 -21.39 37.36 26.02
CA ILE A 77 -21.91 38.47 25.19
C ILE A 77 -23.42 38.61 25.40
N THR A 78 -24.13 37.48 25.38
CA THR A 78 -25.60 37.42 25.56
C THR A 78 -26.04 37.93 26.93
N SER A 79 -25.23 37.71 27.97
CA SER A 79 -25.59 38.02 29.36
C SER A 79 -25.23 39.44 29.85
N LYS A 80 -24.21 40.10 29.27
CA LYS A 80 -23.58 41.29 29.91
C LYS A 80 -23.53 42.57 29.06
N LYS A 81 -24.28 42.67 27.95
CA LYS A 81 -24.31 43.86 27.05
C LYS A 81 -22.91 44.37 26.67
N PHE A 82 -21.92 43.47 26.53
CA PHE A 82 -20.62 43.84 25.99
C PHE A 82 -20.73 44.15 24.50
N SER A 83 -19.86 45.03 23.99
CA SER A 83 -19.77 45.28 22.55
C SER A 83 -19.43 43.98 21.81
N ILE A 84 -20.40 43.46 21.06
CA ILE A 84 -20.30 42.27 20.20
C ILE A 84 -19.09 42.40 19.25
N MET A 85 -18.80 43.62 18.80
CA MET A 85 -17.77 43.92 17.81
C MET A 85 -16.35 43.58 18.29
N ASN A 86 -15.99 43.94 19.52
CA ASN A 86 -14.64 43.68 20.05
C ASN A 86 -14.41 42.19 20.32
N GLN A 87 -15.41 41.50 20.85
CA GLN A 87 -15.35 40.06 21.12
C GLN A 87 -15.32 39.24 19.83
N LYS A 88 -16.07 39.66 18.80
CA LYS A 88 -16.08 39.03 17.47
C LYS A 88 -14.69 38.98 16.84
N SER A 89 -13.94 40.08 16.86
CA SER A 89 -12.57 40.13 16.32
C SER A 89 -11.64 39.15 17.04
N GLN A 90 -11.69 39.11 18.38
CA GLN A 90 -10.88 38.21 19.18
C GLN A 90 -11.22 36.73 18.93
N ILE A 91 -12.51 36.38 18.88
CA ILE A 91 -12.96 35.01 18.55
C ILE A 91 -12.49 34.62 17.15
N ARG A 92 -12.65 35.50 16.16
CA ARG A 92 -12.21 35.24 14.78
C ARG A 92 -10.71 34.97 14.73
N GLN A 93 -9.89 35.77 15.41
CA GLN A 93 -8.45 35.58 15.47
C GLN A 93 -8.08 34.24 16.14
N GLU A 94 -8.76 33.86 17.21
CA GLU A 94 -8.55 32.57 17.89
C GLU A 94 -8.85 31.38 16.96
N LEU A 95 -9.98 31.42 16.26
CA LEU A 95 -10.38 30.37 15.30
C LEU A 95 -9.42 30.30 14.09
N LEU A 96 -8.97 31.44 13.56
CA LEU A 96 -8.02 31.48 12.45
C LEU A 96 -6.64 30.94 12.86
N LYS A 97 -6.19 31.21 14.09
CA LYS A 97 -4.96 30.60 14.62
C LYS A 97 -5.08 29.09 14.75
N LEU A 98 -6.22 28.59 15.22
CA LEU A 98 -6.48 27.15 15.29
C LEU A 98 -6.54 26.50 13.90
N LYS A 99 -7.12 27.17 12.91
CA LYS A 99 -7.09 26.73 11.52
C LYS A 99 -5.67 26.70 10.95
N GLN A 100 -4.85 27.70 11.24
CA GLN A 100 -3.45 27.71 10.80
C GLN A 100 -2.63 26.58 11.44
N SER A 101 -2.85 26.28 12.73
CA SER A 101 -2.18 25.13 13.36
C SER A 101 -2.64 23.82 12.75
N TYR A 102 -3.93 23.69 12.42
CA TYR A 102 -4.47 22.52 11.71
C TYR A 102 -3.74 22.28 10.39
N VAL A 103 -3.70 23.29 9.51
CA VAL A 103 -3.08 23.20 8.18
C VAL A 103 -1.64 22.68 8.29
N LYS A 104 -0.86 23.23 9.23
CA LYS A 104 0.53 22.81 9.46
C LYS A 104 0.63 21.37 9.94
N THR A 105 -0.17 20.99 10.92
CA THR A 105 -0.20 19.62 11.47
C THR A 105 -0.60 18.62 10.40
N TYR A 106 -1.69 18.88 9.68
CA TYR A 106 -2.17 18.02 8.62
C TYR A 106 -1.13 17.87 7.50
N LEU A 107 -0.51 18.97 7.07
CA LEU A 107 0.51 18.94 6.02
C LEU A 107 1.72 18.11 6.45
N ALA A 108 2.17 18.22 7.71
CA ALA A 108 3.26 17.41 8.24
C ALA A 108 2.93 15.91 8.23
N MET A 109 1.71 15.53 8.65
CA MET A 109 1.25 14.14 8.61
C MET A 109 1.12 13.62 7.18
N HIS A 110 0.64 14.46 6.26
CA HIS A 110 0.53 14.13 4.84
C HIS A 110 1.91 13.89 4.23
N THR A 111 2.86 14.83 4.39
CA THR A 111 4.22 14.70 3.84
C THR A 111 4.96 13.51 4.44
N ARG A 112 4.66 13.13 5.69
CA ARG A 112 5.22 11.93 6.31
C ARG A 112 4.65 10.62 5.72
N THR A 113 3.36 10.59 5.38
CA THR A 113 2.65 9.37 4.95
C THR A 113 2.58 9.17 3.45
N ARG A 114 2.84 10.22 2.67
CA ARG A 114 2.81 10.20 1.21
C ARG A 114 4.21 10.28 0.64
N LEU A 115 4.44 9.54 -0.44
CA LEU A 115 5.67 9.66 -1.21
C LEU A 115 5.67 11.00 -1.97
N GLY A 116 6.78 11.71 -1.85
CA GLY A 116 7.08 12.88 -2.67
C GLY A 116 7.53 12.47 -4.08
N VAL A 117 7.88 13.47 -4.90
CA VAL A 117 8.30 13.24 -6.29
C VAL A 117 9.53 12.33 -6.40
N ASN A 118 10.49 12.49 -5.49
CA ASN A 118 11.72 11.70 -5.53
C ASN A 118 11.48 10.26 -5.08
N GLU A 119 10.68 10.09 -4.02
CA GLU A 119 10.31 8.78 -3.49
C GLU A 119 9.40 8.02 -4.47
N ASP A 120 8.51 8.71 -5.17
CA ASP A 120 7.69 8.10 -6.23
C ASP A 120 8.55 7.55 -7.37
N LYS A 121 9.56 8.32 -7.82
CA LYS A 121 10.56 7.83 -8.79
C LYS A 121 11.33 6.63 -8.27
N ARG A 122 11.74 6.64 -7.00
CA ARG A 122 12.42 5.50 -6.35
C ARG A 122 11.53 4.26 -6.32
N LYS A 123 10.27 4.40 -5.88
CA LYS A 123 9.26 3.34 -5.94
C LYS A 123 9.11 2.80 -7.36
N GLY A 124 9.04 3.69 -8.35
CA GLY A 124 8.96 3.32 -9.78
C GLY A 124 10.16 2.51 -10.27
N ARG A 125 11.38 2.84 -9.80
CA ARG A 125 12.58 2.03 -10.06
C ARG A 125 12.50 0.67 -9.36
N LEU A 126 12.12 0.65 -8.08
CA LEU A 126 12.02 -0.58 -7.30
C LEU A 126 10.99 -1.55 -7.90
N LEU A 127 9.88 -1.05 -8.44
CA LEU A 127 8.86 -1.86 -9.13
C LEU A 127 9.36 -2.56 -10.41
N LYS A 128 10.42 -2.03 -11.02
CA LYS A 128 11.04 -2.55 -12.26
C LYS A 128 12.45 -3.10 -11.99
N ASP A 129 12.79 -3.32 -10.72
CA ASP A 129 14.12 -3.75 -10.31
C ASP A 129 14.39 -5.18 -10.79
N GLU A 130 15.58 -5.41 -11.33
CA GLU A 130 15.98 -6.72 -11.85
C GLU A 130 15.95 -7.81 -10.77
N ARG A 131 16.20 -7.46 -9.50
CA ARG A 131 16.10 -8.40 -8.37
C ARG A 131 14.67 -8.91 -8.20
N LEU A 132 13.66 -8.07 -8.42
CA LEU A 132 12.26 -8.50 -8.40
C LEU A 132 11.94 -9.44 -9.57
N GLU A 133 12.47 -9.18 -10.76
CA GLU A 133 12.30 -10.09 -11.89
C GLU A 133 12.96 -11.44 -11.63
N LYS A 134 14.15 -11.46 -11.01
CA LYS A 134 14.81 -12.70 -10.58
C LYS A 134 13.94 -13.47 -9.59
N LEU A 135 13.43 -12.81 -8.56
CA LEU A 135 12.52 -13.42 -7.58
C LEU A 135 11.23 -13.94 -8.23
N ARG A 136 10.65 -13.24 -9.21
CA ARG A 136 9.47 -13.73 -9.95
C ARG A 136 9.76 -15.01 -10.73
N LYS A 137 10.93 -15.10 -11.38
CA LYS A 137 11.36 -16.32 -12.07
C LYS A 137 11.58 -17.47 -11.10
N LEU A 138 12.30 -17.23 -10.00
CA LEU A 138 12.54 -18.23 -8.95
C LEU A 138 11.24 -18.68 -8.29
N ALA A 139 10.24 -17.82 -8.17
CA ALA A 139 8.95 -18.15 -7.57
C ALA A 139 8.22 -19.26 -8.33
N THR A 140 8.59 -19.57 -9.58
CA THR A 140 8.05 -20.72 -10.32
C THR A 140 8.53 -22.08 -9.80
N ILE A 141 9.59 -22.12 -8.99
CA ILE A 141 10.06 -23.32 -8.31
C ILE A 141 9.16 -23.55 -7.08
N ASP A 142 8.62 -24.75 -6.93
CA ASP A 142 7.58 -25.05 -5.92
C ASP A 142 8.04 -24.89 -4.47
N LEU A 143 9.32 -25.08 -4.22
CA LEU A 143 9.92 -24.95 -2.90
C LEU A 143 10.02 -23.49 -2.40
N MET A 144 10.01 -22.50 -3.31
CA MET A 144 10.33 -21.12 -2.93
C MET A 144 9.22 -20.48 -2.08
N PRO A 145 9.57 -19.63 -1.09
CA PRO A 145 8.59 -19.03 -0.17
C PRO A 145 7.86 -17.84 -0.84
N ARG A 146 6.99 -18.15 -1.81
CA ARG A 146 6.28 -17.17 -2.67
C ARG A 146 5.56 -16.08 -1.88
N GLN A 147 5.07 -16.41 -0.68
CA GLN A 147 4.35 -15.47 0.18
C GLN A 147 5.21 -14.23 0.52
N HIS A 148 6.51 -14.40 0.78
CA HIS A 148 7.39 -13.27 1.10
C HIS A 148 7.48 -12.26 -0.05
N LEU A 149 7.55 -12.76 -1.30
CA LEU A 149 7.55 -11.90 -2.49
C LEU A 149 6.20 -11.20 -2.66
N THR A 150 5.09 -11.90 -2.45
CA THR A 150 3.74 -11.32 -2.52
C THR A 150 3.54 -10.23 -1.47
N ASP A 151 3.96 -10.46 -0.23
CA ASP A 151 3.86 -9.48 0.85
C ASP A 151 4.71 -8.24 0.57
N PHE A 152 5.94 -8.43 0.07
CA PHE A 152 6.80 -7.34 -0.39
C PHE A 152 6.12 -6.50 -1.49
N GLN A 153 5.58 -7.14 -2.53
CA GLN A 153 4.93 -6.46 -3.64
C GLN A 153 3.67 -5.70 -3.19
N ASN A 154 2.87 -6.28 -2.30
CA ASN A 154 1.68 -5.64 -1.74
C ASN A 154 2.05 -4.41 -0.91
N ARG A 155 3.08 -4.50 -0.07
CA ARG A 155 3.60 -3.37 0.70
C ARG A 155 4.10 -2.24 -0.21
N LEU A 156 4.86 -2.59 -1.26
CA LEU A 156 5.38 -1.61 -2.21
C LEU A 156 4.25 -0.90 -2.93
N ALA A 157 3.27 -1.66 -3.42
CA ALA A 157 2.08 -1.14 -4.09
C ALA A 157 1.27 -0.22 -3.18
N GLY A 158 1.13 -0.57 -1.90
CA GLY A 158 0.38 0.17 -0.88
C GLY A 158 0.94 1.55 -0.53
N LEU A 159 2.22 1.84 -0.82
CA LEU A 159 2.79 3.18 -0.60
C LEU A 159 2.15 4.21 -1.55
N LYS A 160 1.43 5.18 -1.02
CA LYS A 160 0.71 6.19 -1.82
C LYS A 160 1.56 7.42 -2.08
N SER A 161 1.53 7.94 -3.29
CA SER A 161 2.20 9.18 -3.68
C SER A 161 1.23 10.34 -3.70
N CYS A 162 1.64 11.50 -3.19
CA CYS A 162 0.88 12.75 -3.34
C CYS A 162 1.80 13.93 -3.04
N PHE A 163 2.02 14.77 -4.05
CA PHE A 163 2.92 15.94 -3.97
C PHE A 163 2.25 17.22 -4.52
N ALA A 164 0.95 17.17 -4.80
CA ALA A 164 0.17 18.30 -5.31
C ALA A 164 -0.46 19.16 -4.19
N LEU A 165 -0.48 18.66 -2.95
CA LEU A 165 -1.13 19.34 -1.83
C LEU A 165 -0.41 20.63 -1.45
N THR A 166 -1.16 21.72 -1.35
CA THR A 166 -0.68 23.03 -0.90
C THR A 166 -1.39 23.50 0.37
N GLU A 167 -0.82 24.52 1.04
CA GLU A 167 -1.52 25.19 2.15
C GLU A 167 -2.81 25.88 1.69
N GLN A 168 -2.87 26.36 0.44
CA GLN A 168 -4.07 26.97 -0.11
C GLN A 168 -5.21 25.95 -0.25
N ASP A 169 -4.92 24.76 -0.77
CA ASP A 169 -5.90 23.66 -0.85
C ASP A 169 -6.50 23.37 0.53
N LEU A 170 -5.64 23.29 1.55
CA LEU A 170 -6.07 23.07 2.93
C LEU A 170 -6.80 24.29 3.51
N GLY A 171 -6.53 25.49 3.01
CA GLY A 171 -7.30 26.68 3.33
C GLY A 171 -8.76 26.59 2.91
N GLU A 172 -9.06 25.86 1.84
CA GLU A 172 -10.41 25.71 1.28
C GLU A 172 -11.10 24.43 1.77
N SER A 173 -10.37 23.32 1.88
CA SER A 173 -10.88 22.02 2.29
C SER A 173 -10.08 21.45 3.47
N PRO A 174 -10.71 20.87 4.51
CA PRO A 174 -9.99 20.28 5.63
C PRO A 174 -9.23 18.99 5.24
N ALA A 175 -9.62 18.31 4.16
CA ALA A 175 -8.91 17.14 3.64
C ALA A 175 -8.23 17.43 2.30
N CYS A 176 -7.15 16.70 2.02
CA CYS A 176 -6.40 16.82 0.77
C CYS A 176 -7.32 16.49 -0.43
N PRO A 177 -7.56 17.43 -1.36
CA PRO A 177 -8.46 17.19 -2.49
C PRO A 177 -7.88 16.24 -3.53
N HIS A 178 -6.56 16.02 -3.50
CA HIS A 178 -5.83 15.23 -4.51
C HIS A 178 -5.80 13.73 -4.20
N CYS A 179 -5.67 13.37 -2.91
CA CYS A 179 -5.58 11.96 -2.49
C CYS A 179 -6.56 11.57 -1.37
N ASN A 180 -7.39 12.52 -0.91
CA ASN A 180 -8.36 12.33 0.17
C ASN A 180 -7.76 11.70 1.44
N PHE A 181 -6.52 12.05 1.76
CA PHE A 181 -5.83 11.56 2.96
C PHE A 181 -6.64 11.87 4.22
N ARG A 182 -6.83 10.86 5.06
CA ARG A 182 -7.55 11.02 6.34
C ARG A 182 -6.74 10.41 7.47
N PRO A 183 -6.01 11.24 8.23
CA PRO A 183 -5.23 10.80 9.37
C PRO A 183 -5.99 9.93 10.39
N GLY A 184 -7.28 10.20 10.62
CA GLY A 184 -8.08 9.42 11.57
C GLY A 184 -8.43 8.00 11.12
N THR A 185 -8.31 7.68 9.83
CA THR A 185 -8.64 6.34 9.28
C THR A 185 -7.45 5.61 8.69
N GLU A 186 -6.37 6.32 8.41
CA GLU A 186 -5.13 5.74 7.89
C GLU A 186 -4.14 5.61 9.05
N GLU A 187 -3.68 4.40 9.32
CA GLU A 187 -2.65 4.18 10.33
C GLU A 187 -1.38 4.95 9.97
N LEU A 188 -0.95 5.82 10.89
CA LEU A 188 0.28 6.57 10.77
C LEU A 188 1.45 5.68 11.15
N THR A 189 1.83 4.77 10.26
CA THR A 189 3.03 3.95 10.41
C THR A 189 4.30 4.81 10.31
N ALA A 190 5.45 4.13 10.20
CA ALA A 190 6.72 4.78 9.87
C ALA A 190 6.58 5.70 8.63
N PRO A 191 7.41 6.77 8.52
CA PRO A 191 7.39 7.64 7.36
C PRO A 191 7.51 6.85 6.06
N ALA A 192 6.72 7.22 5.04
CA ALA A 192 6.65 6.48 3.78
C ALA A 192 8.02 6.38 3.07
N ALA A 193 8.83 7.44 3.16
CA ALA A 193 10.21 7.45 2.68
C ALA A 193 11.09 6.40 3.39
N THR A 194 10.99 6.32 4.72
CA THR A 194 11.73 5.33 5.53
C THR A 194 11.27 3.90 5.26
N VAL A 195 9.96 3.69 5.06
CA VAL A 195 9.45 2.39 4.62
C VAL A 195 10.07 2.01 3.28
N LEU A 196 10.09 2.93 2.33
CA LEU A 196 10.69 2.70 1.01
C LEU A 196 12.20 2.39 1.10
N ASP A 197 12.95 3.10 1.94
CA ASP A 197 14.38 2.82 2.19
C ASP A 197 14.57 1.38 2.70
N HIS A 198 13.74 0.97 3.67
CA HIS A 198 13.82 -0.38 4.22
C HIS A 198 13.48 -1.44 3.17
N MET A 199 12.51 -1.15 2.29
CA MET A 199 12.16 -2.07 1.20
C MET A 199 13.29 -2.27 0.19
N GLU A 200 14.12 -1.25 -0.07
CA GLU A 200 15.30 -1.43 -0.92
C GLU A 200 16.28 -2.46 -0.31
N THR A 201 16.53 -2.38 1.00
CA THR A 201 17.39 -3.33 1.73
C THR A 201 16.74 -4.70 1.92
N GLU A 202 15.42 -4.74 2.10
CA GLU A 202 14.65 -5.98 2.23
C GLU A 202 14.67 -6.77 0.93
N LEU A 203 14.68 -6.10 -0.23
CA LEU A 203 14.80 -6.76 -1.53
C LEU A 203 16.14 -7.48 -1.71
N ASP A 204 17.25 -6.88 -1.26
CA ASP A 204 18.56 -7.54 -1.25
C ASP A 204 18.52 -8.80 -0.39
N LYS A 205 18.03 -8.64 0.84
CA LYS A 205 17.92 -9.76 1.78
C LYS A 205 17.02 -10.87 1.25
N LEU A 206 15.90 -10.53 0.64
CA LEU A 206 14.97 -11.52 0.08
C LEU A 206 15.63 -12.35 -1.03
N LEU A 207 16.43 -11.71 -1.90
CA LEU A 207 17.19 -12.40 -2.93
C LEU A 207 18.29 -13.28 -2.33
N GLU A 208 18.99 -12.79 -1.32
CA GLU A 208 20.02 -13.56 -0.59
C GLU A 208 19.41 -14.78 0.10
N ASP A 209 18.33 -14.61 0.85
CA ASP A 209 17.62 -15.68 1.56
C ASP A 209 17.12 -16.76 0.58
N TRP A 210 16.62 -16.36 -0.60
CA TRP A 210 16.18 -17.29 -1.65
C TRP A 210 17.35 -18.01 -2.30
N THR A 211 18.48 -17.34 -2.51
CA THR A 211 19.71 -17.95 -3.00
C THR A 211 20.21 -19.02 -2.03
N GLN A 212 20.25 -18.69 -0.73
CA GLN A 212 20.63 -19.65 0.32
C GLN A 212 19.65 -20.80 0.42
N THR A 213 18.34 -20.56 0.27
CA THR A 213 17.33 -21.62 0.24
C THR A 213 17.62 -22.62 -0.88
N LEU A 214 17.94 -22.15 -2.08
CA LEU A 214 18.30 -23.03 -3.20
C LEU A 214 19.58 -23.81 -2.92
N LEU A 215 20.65 -23.14 -2.45
CA LEU A 215 21.92 -23.78 -2.12
C LEU A 215 21.74 -24.87 -1.06
N ASN A 216 21.05 -24.56 0.04
CA ASN A 216 20.81 -25.52 1.13
C ASN A 216 20.05 -26.76 0.67
N ASN A 217 19.10 -26.60 -0.26
CA ASN A 217 18.35 -27.75 -0.79
C ASN A 217 19.14 -28.54 -1.82
N LEU A 218 19.99 -27.89 -2.64
CA LEU A 218 20.85 -28.60 -3.60
C LEU A 218 22.01 -29.32 -2.91
N GLU A 219 22.50 -28.80 -1.79
CA GLU A 219 23.53 -29.41 -0.94
C GLU A 219 22.97 -30.49 0.00
N ASP A 220 21.65 -30.71 0.03
CA ASP A 220 21.05 -31.76 0.83
C ASP A 220 21.49 -33.15 0.31
N PRO A 221 22.09 -34.01 1.16
CA PRO A 221 22.54 -35.34 0.76
C PRO A 221 21.45 -36.22 0.12
N SER A 222 20.18 -35.98 0.44
CA SER A 222 19.04 -36.70 -0.13
C SER A 222 18.77 -36.33 -1.59
N ILE A 223 19.23 -35.16 -2.05
CA ILE A 223 19.01 -34.63 -3.40
C ILE A 223 20.21 -34.91 -4.32
N HIS A 224 21.38 -35.26 -3.79
CA HIS A 224 22.56 -35.59 -4.62
C HIS A 224 22.29 -36.67 -5.69
N GLY A 225 21.46 -37.67 -5.38
CA GLY A 225 21.08 -38.70 -6.35
C GLY A 225 20.32 -38.14 -7.56
N ASN A 226 19.60 -37.02 -7.41
CA ASN A 226 18.87 -36.37 -8.50
C ASN A 226 19.82 -35.61 -9.45
N LEU A 227 20.96 -35.11 -8.95
CA LEU A 227 21.97 -34.44 -9.78
C LEU A 227 22.53 -35.41 -10.84
N ASP A 228 22.68 -36.70 -10.48
CA ASP A 228 23.11 -37.75 -11.41
C ASP A 228 22.07 -38.11 -12.47
N LEU A 229 20.80 -37.74 -12.25
CA LEU A 229 19.70 -38.01 -13.17
C LEU A 229 19.43 -36.85 -14.13
N LEU A 230 20.11 -35.72 -13.96
CA LEU A 230 20.05 -34.61 -14.90
C LEU A 230 20.78 -34.91 -16.20
N LYS A 231 20.32 -34.26 -17.27
CA LYS A 231 21.08 -34.17 -18.51
C LYS A 231 22.39 -33.39 -18.30
N PRO A 232 23.46 -33.69 -19.06
CA PRO A 232 24.76 -33.03 -18.88
C PRO A 232 24.73 -31.50 -18.96
N GLU A 233 23.87 -30.92 -19.81
CA GLU A 233 23.73 -29.47 -19.96
C GLU A 233 23.11 -28.83 -18.70
N ALA A 234 21.99 -29.37 -18.22
CA ALA A 234 21.34 -28.93 -16.98
C ALA A 234 22.27 -29.12 -15.76
N ARG A 235 22.99 -30.24 -15.69
CA ARG A 235 23.94 -30.51 -14.60
C ARG A 235 25.05 -29.48 -14.54
N LYS A 236 25.62 -29.09 -15.69
CA LYS A 236 26.65 -28.03 -15.74
C LYS A 236 26.15 -26.71 -15.16
N LEU A 237 24.91 -26.33 -15.45
CA LEU A 237 24.33 -25.08 -14.92
C LEU A 237 24.16 -25.14 -13.40
N VAL A 238 23.68 -26.27 -12.86
CA VAL A 238 23.51 -26.46 -11.41
C VAL A 238 24.86 -26.54 -10.69
N ASP A 239 25.83 -27.27 -11.25
CA ASP A 239 27.18 -27.39 -10.70
C ASP A 239 27.90 -26.02 -10.69
N ALA A 240 27.75 -25.21 -11.75
CA ALA A 240 28.28 -23.85 -11.78
C ALA A 240 27.66 -22.97 -10.69
N PHE A 241 26.34 -23.05 -10.49
CA PHE A 241 25.66 -22.32 -9.41
C PHE A 241 26.15 -22.74 -8.01
N LEU A 242 26.35 -24.05 -7.77
CA LEU A 242 26.90 -24.56 -6.51
C LEU A 242 28.35 -24.11 -6.27
N GLN A 243 29.15 -23.96 -7.33
CA GLN A 243 30.52 -23.46 -7.25
C GLN A 243 30.57 -21.95 -6.99
N GLU A 244 29.79 -21.17 -7.73
CA GLU A 244 29.77 -19.70 -7.63
C GLU A 244 29.04 -19.22 -6.37
N ARG A 245 28.11 -20.02 -5.84
CA ARG A 245 27.24 -19.72 -4.68
C ARG A 245 26.44 -18.41 -4.83
N ASN A 246 26.29 -17.92 -6.05
CA ASN A 246 25.56 -16.71 -6.40
C ASN A 246 24.67 -16.98 -7.60
N LEU A 247 23.52 -16.32 -7.65
CA LEU A 247 22.63 -16.43 -8.81
C LEU A 247 23.32 -15.87 -10.06
N PRO A 248 23.16 -16.53 -11.22
CA PRO A 248 23.63 -15.99 -12.49
C PRO A 248 23.13 -14.57 -12.76
N GLU A 249 23.88 -13.81 -13.55
CA GLU A 249 23.50 -12.45 -13.95
C GLU A 249 22.14 -12.47 -14.68
N GLU A 250 22.00 -13.37 -15.65
CA GLU A 250 20.72 -13.69 -16.30
C GLU A 250 20.18 -15.04 -15.83
N LEU A 251 18.98 -15.02 -15.23
CA LEU A 251 18.24 -16.26 -14.95
C LEU A 251 17.47 -16.68 -16.21
N ASP A 252 18.12 -17.44 -17.07
CA ASP A 252 17.49 -18.04 -18.26
C ASP A 252 16.49 -19.15 -17.89
N GLN A 253 15.71 -19.59 -18.87
CA GLN A 253 14.70 -20.63 -18.65
C GLN A 253 15.34 -22.00 -18.39
N ASP A 254 16.50 -22.27 -18.97
CA ASP A 254 17.18 -23.56 -18.87
C ASP A 254 17.69 -23.80 -17.45
N PHE A 255 18.25 -22.77 -16.81
CA PHE A 255 18.67 -22.80 -15.41
C PHE A 255 17.47 -22.98 -14.47
N ILE A 256 16.39 -22.22 -14.66
CA ILE A 256 15.17 -22.38 -13.86
C ILE A 256 14.60 -23.78 -14.00
N HIS A 257 14.56 -24.32 -15.23
CA HIS A 257 14.09 -25.67 -15.47
C HIS A 257 14.98 -26.73 -14.82
N ALA A 258 16.31 -26.56 -14.89
CA ALA A 258 17.27 -27.44 -14.22
C ALA A 258 17.06 -27.47 -12.70
N LEU A 259 16.85 -26.30 -12.07
CA LEU A 259 16.53 -26.20 -10.64
C LEU A 259 15.20 -26.88 -10.30
N GLN A 260 14.15 -26.64 -11.10
CA GLN A 260 12.85 -27.32 -10.93
C GLN A 260 13.00 -28.84 -11.04
N GLU A 261 13.77 -29.31 -12.01
CA GLU A 261 13.98 -30.73 -12.28
C GLU A 261 14.68 -31.41 -11.10
N VAL A 262 15.82 -30.91 -10.63
CA VAL A 262 16.56 -31.47 -9.48
C VAL A 262 15.72 -31.48 -8.21
N LEU A 263 15.03 -30.38 -7.95
CA LEU A 263 14.27 -30.18 -6.72
C LEU A 263 12.86 -30.81 -6.77
N SER A 264 12.47 -31.41 -7.90
CA SER A 264 11.18 -32.11 -8.02
C SER A 264 11.14 -33.50 -7.36
N GLY A 265 12.28 -34.01 -6.89
CA GLY A 265 12.40 -35.37 -6.38
C GLY A 265 12.39 -36.40 -7.50
N LEU A 266 13.45 -36.41 -8.32
CA LEU A 266 13.58 -37.30 -9.46
C LEU A 266 13.62 -38.77 -9.03
N ILE A 267 13.08 -39.64 -9.87
CA ILE A 267 12.98 -41.08 -9.62
C ILE A 267 13.77 -41.81 -10.70
N LYS A 268 14.87 -42.45 -10.30
CA LYS A 268 15.64 -43.33 -11.19
C LYS A 268 14.85 -44.61 -11.46
N VAL A 269 14.61 -44.92 -12.73
CA VAL A 269 14.09 -46.20 -13.18
C VAL A 269 15.16 -46.88 -14.03
N ALA A 270 15.85 -47.87 -13.45
CA ALA A 270 16.86 -48.63 -14.16
C ALA A 270 16.20 -49.69 -15.06
N VAL A 271 16.61 -49.73 -16.32
CA VAL A 271 16.14 -50.70 -17.32
C VAL A 271 17.31 -51.53 -17.78
N LYS A 272 17.35 -52.80 -17.38
CA LYS A 272 18.37 -53.73 -17.84
C LYS A 272 18.12 -54.13 -19.28
N THR A 273 19.17 -54.19 -20.09
CA THR A 273 19.09 -54.64 -21.48
C THR A 273 18.49 -56.05 -21.63
N SER A 274 18.72 -56.95 -20.67
CA SER A 274 18.10 -58.28 -20.63
C SER A 274 16.58 -58.23 -20.51
N ASP A 275 16.08 -57.35 -19.65
CA ASP A 275 14.66 -57.25 -19.29
C ASP A 275 13.90 -56.54 -20.40
N LEU A 276 14.51 -55.50 -20.98
CA LEU A 276 14.01 -54.86 -22.20
C LEU A 276 13.93 -55.87 -23.36
N ARG A 277 14.97 -56.69 -23.57
CA ARG A 277 14.96 -57.74 -24.60
C ARG A 277 13.86 -58.76 -24.35
N ALA A 278 13.67 -59.20 -23.10
CA ALA A 278 12.62 -60.14 -22.74
C ALA A 278 11.22 -59.54 -22.98
N ALA A 279 11.01 -58.27 -22.63
CA ALA A 279 9.76 -57.56 -22.82
C ALA A 279 9.41 -57.41 -24.32
N LEU A 280 10.38 -57.07 -25.17
CA LEU A 280 10.16 -56.96 -26.62
C LEU A 280 9.87 -58.31 -27.29
N LEU A 281 10.40 -59.41 -26.75
CA LEU A 281 10.15 -60.78 -27.22
C LEU A 281 8.86 -61.39 -26.64
N LYS A 282 8.17 -60.71 -25.73
CA LYS A 282 6.93 -61.19 -25.09
C LYS A 282 5.83 -61.37 -26.14
N GLY A 283 5.39 -62.61 -26.36
CA GLY A 283 4.44 -62.95 -27.43
C GLY A 283 5.07 -63.49 -28.71
N GLY A 284 6.39 -63.74 -28.72
CA GLY A 284 7.09 -64.45 -29.80
C GLY A 284 7.62 -63.56 -30.93
N SER A 285 8.39 -64.18 -31.82
CA SER A 285 8.95 -63.61 -33.05
C SER A 285 8.53 -64.48 -34.25
N PRO A 286 8.20 -63.90 -35.42
CA PRO A 286 8.23 -62.47 -35.76
C PRO A 286 7.03 -61.69 -35.22
N ALA A 287 7.18 -60.36 -35.07
CA ALA A 287 6.14 -59.45 -34.60
C ALA A 287 5.97 -58.27 -35.57
N THR A 288 4.75 -57.73 -35.66
CA THR A 288 4.48 -56.52 -36.46
C THR A 288 5.01 -55.26 -35.78
N LEU A 289 5.19 -54.17 -36.54
CA LEU A 289 5.60 -52.87 -35.98
C LEU A 289 4.66 -52.39 -34.87
N ALA A 290 3.35 -52.60 -35.04
CA ALA A 290 2.34 -52.21 -34.05
C ALA A 290 2.49 -53.02 -32.75
N GLU A 291 2.72 -54.32 -32.86
CA GLU A 291 2.97 -55.19 -31.70
C GLU A 291 4.26 -54.79 -30.96
N MET A 292 5.33 -54.46 -31.68
CA MET A 292 6.59 -54.03 -31.06
C MET A 292 6.46 -52.72 -30.29
N LYS A 293 5.77 -51.71 -30.86
CA LYS A 293 5.48 -50.45 -30.15
C LYS A 293 4.63 -50.71 -28.91
N LYS A 294 3.57 -51.50 -29.04
CA LYS A 294 2.68 -51.83 -27.92
C LYS A 294 3.42 -52.54 -26.79
N ARG A 295 4.28 -53.52 -27.09
CA ARG A 295 5.10 -54.22 -26.07
C ARG A 295 6.05 -53.27 -25.34
N PHE A 296 6.67 -52.34 -26.05
CA PHE A 296 7.55 -51.34 -25.47
C PHE A 296 6.78 -50.36 -24.56
N ASP A 297 5.65 -49.83 -25.05
CA ASP A 297 4.81 -48.92 -24.28
C ASP A 297 4.25 -49.60 -23.02
N GLU A 298 3.78 -50.84 -23.12
CA GLU A 298 3.31 -51.63 -21.96
C GLU A 298 4.40 -51.83 -20.92
N TYR A 299 5.62 -52.19 -21.35
CA TYR A 299 6.75 -52.37 -20.46
C TYR A 299 7.13 -51.06 -19.73
N LEU A 300 7.21 -49.95 -20.46
CA LEU A 300 7.49 -48.65 -19.86
C LEU A 300 6.39 -48.23 -18.88
N ASN A 301 5.13 -48.43 -19.23
CA ASN A 301 3.98 -48.12 -18.38
C ASN A 301 3.96 -48.97 -17.11
N GLU A 302 4.36 -50.24 -17.17
CA GLU A 302 4.52 -51.09 -15.97
C GLU A 302 5.64 -50.56 -15.07
N LEU A 303 6.78 -50.15 -15.63
CA LEU A 303 7.92 -49.63 -14.87
C LEU A 303 7.65 -48.30 -14.18
N ILE A 304 6.87 -47.42 -14.80
CA ILE A 304 6.55 -46.10 -14.23
C ILE A 304 5.23 -46.09 -13.46
N LYS A 305 4.59 -47.26 -13.28
CA LYS A 305 3.29 -47.39 -12.63
C LYS A 305 3.35 -46.87 -11.20
N GLY A 306 2.49 -45.90 -10.88
CA GLY A 306 2.43 -45.28 -9.56
C GLY A 306 3.42 -44.12 -9.34
N HIS A 307 4.23 -43.79 -10.35
CA HIS A 307 5.10 -42.62 -10.35
C HIS A 307 4.54 -41.51 -11.24
N ASP A 308 4.87 -40.25 -10.92
CA ASP A 308 4.62 -39.11 -11.81
C ASP A 308 5.60 -39.19 -13.00
N PRO A 309 5.13 -39.34 -14.25
CA PRO A 309 6.00 -39.44 -15.42
C PRO A 309 6.98 -38.26 -15.56
N LYS A 310 6.62 -37.07 -15.03
CA LYS A 310 7.49 -35.89 -15.09
C LYS A 310 8.77 -36.04 -14.25
N ARG A 311 8.72 -36.83 -13.18
CA ARG A 311 9.82 -37.05 -12.23
C ARG A 311 10.67 -38.27 -12.59
N VAL A 312 10.20 -39.15 -13.47
CA VAL A 312 10.91 -40.39 -13.82
C VAL A 312 12.08 -40.11 -14.78
N ARG A 313 13.23 -40.70 -14.49
CA ARG A 313 14.41 -40.72 -15.37
C ARG A 313 14.81 -42.17 -15.63
N ILE A 314 14.57 -42.63 -16.87
CA ILE A 314 14.88 -43.99 -17.29
C ILE A 314 16.38 -44.08 -17.63
N VAL A 315 17.10 -44.96 -16.94
CA VAL A 315 18.52 -45.21 -17.14
C VAL A 315 18.69 -46.63 -17.68
N LEU A 316 19.31 -46.77 -18.84
CA LEU A 316 19.63 -48.09 -19.41
C LEU A 316 20.90 -48.64 -18.79
N GLU A 317 20.81 -49.85 -18.21
CA GLU A 317 21.90 -50.59 -17.59
C GLU A 317 22.21 -51.92 -18.33
#